data_AF-A0A8H5W578-F1
#
_entry.id   AF-A0A8H5W578-F1
#
_cell.length_a   1.000
_cell.length_b   1.000
_cell.length_c   1.000
_cell.angle_alpha   90.00
_cell.angle_beta   90.00
_cell.angle_gamma   90.00
#
_symmetry.space_group_name_H-M   'P 1'
#
loop_
_entity.id
_entity.type
_entity.pdbx_description
1 polymer ?
#
loop_
_entity_poly.entity_id
_entity_poly.type
_entity_poly.pdbx_seq_one_letter_code
_entity_poly.pdbx_strand_id
1 'polypeptide(L)'
;MAARPVTDLDKIAKGWQIAMKYSKERLQRVHDLAADELDDAINDGRLVLETVCLFVHACIRHNQYKLPLSFWRVLHAEYGIIVYPTALKDDINIQGINVDVTFTEAYDGHIMMYGGAHGIKYPPRCPIELIREPPPAYEKEPPKIES
;
A
#
# COMPACT_ATOMS: atom_id res chain seq x y z
N MET A 1 28.79 -9.09 -14.53
CA MET A 1 27.46 -8.51 -14.25
C MET A 1 26.90 -9.19 -13.01
N ALA A 2 26.80 -8.48 -11.89
CA ALA A 2 26.32 -9.07 -10.64
C ALA A 2 24.82 -9.41 -10.76
N ALA A 3 24.47 -10.66 -10.50
CA ALA A 3 23.10 -11.12 -10.40
C ALA A 3 22.38 -10.30 -9.31
N ARG A 4 21.39 -9.49 -9.72
CA ARG A 4 20.56 -8.71 -8.78
C ARG A 4 19.82 -9.69 -7.87
N PRO A 5 19.67 -9.42 -6.56
CA PRO A 5 18.94 -10.33 -5.70
C PRO A 5 17.50 -10.39 -6.19
N VAL A 6 17.04 -11.60 -6.51
CA VAL A 6 15.63 -11.91 -6.66
C VAL A 6 14.96 -11.45 -5.38
N THR A 7 14.18 -10.38 -5.44
CA THR A 7 13.44 -9.93 -4.28
C THR A 7 12.43 -11.01 -3.95
N ASP A 8 12.61 -11.64 -2.79
CA ASP A 8 11.70 -12.67 -2.30
C ASP A 8 10.37 -11.99 -1.95
N LEU A 9 9.41 -12.12 -2.87
CA LEU A 9 8.07 -11.56 -2.72
C LEU A 9 7.36 -12.12 -1.48
N ASP A 10 7.69 -13.33 -1.01
CA ASP A 10 7.11 -13.88 0.22
C ASP A 10 7.63 -13.15 1.45
N LYS A 11 8.90 -12.75 1.46
CA LYS A 11 9.44 -11.89 2.53
C LYS A 11 8.80 -10.51 2.55
N ILE A 12 8.58 -9.91 1.37
CA ILE A 12 7.88 -8.63 1.28
C ILE A 12 6.44 -8.78 1.78
N ALA A 13 5.72 -9.81 1.35
CA ALA A 13 4.35 -10.07 1.78
C ALA A 13 4.26 -10.23 3.31
N LYS A 14 5.19 -10.97 3.92
CA LYS A 14 5.26 -11.08 5.39
C LYS A 14 5.52 -9.75 6.07
N GLY A 15 6.48 -8.96 5.56
CA GLY A 15 6.75 -7.61 6.07
C GLY A 15 5.53 -6.70 5.97
N TRP A 16 4.81 -6.76 4.85
CA TRP A 16 3.58 -6.01 4.64
C TRP A 16 2.50 -6.36 5.65
N GLN A 17 2.26 -7.65 5.91
CA GLN A 17 1.27 -8.11 6.90
C GLN A 17 1.58 -7.59 8.31
N ILE A 18 2.87 -7.57 8.68
CA ILE A 18 3.31 -7.00 9.95
C ILE A 18 3.05 -5.49 9.99
N ALA A 19 3.43 -4.75 8.94
CA ALA A 19 3.18 -3.32 8.84
C ALA A 19 1.68 -3.00 8.89
N MET A 20 0.84 -3.77 8.21
CA MET A 20 -0.61 -3.59 8.18
C MET A 20 -1.23 -3.78 9.57
N LYS A 21 -0.76 -4.77 10.33
CA LYS A 21 -1.19 -4.97 11.73
C LYS A 21 -0.88 -3.73 12.58
N TYR A 22 0.37 -3.27 12.58
CA TYR A 22 0.77 -2.10 13.37
C TYR A 22 0.09 -0.80 12.91
N SER A 23 -0.15 -0.67 11.61
CA SER A 23 -0.88 0.45 11.02
C SER A 23 -2.32 0.47 11.50
N LYS A 24 -3.00 -0.68 11.55
CA LYS A 24 -4.37 -0.81 12.06
C LYS A 24 -4.43 -0.42 13.54
N GLU A 25 -3.54 -0.97 14.36
CA GLU A 25 -3.46 -0.66 15.80
C GLU A 25 -3.19 0.82 16.05
N ARG A 26 -2.30 1.45 15.25
CA ARG A 26 -1.99 2.88 15.36
C ARG A 26 -3.16 3.75 14.92
N LEU A 27 -3.75 3.47 13.76
CA LEU A 27 -4.88 4.22 13.21
C LEU A 27 -6.07 4.23 14.17
N GLN A 28 -6.41 3.07 14.73
CA GLN A 28 -7.48 2.96 15.72
C GLN A 28 -7.16 3.76 16.99
N ARG A 29 -5.94 3.66 17.51
CA ARG A 29 -5.53 4.31 18.77
C ARG A 29 -5.39 5.84 18.65
N VAL A 30 -4.88 6.35 17.53
CA VAL A 30 -4.66 7.79 17.33
C VAL A 30 -5.98 8.54 17.12
N HIS A 31 -6.91 7.94 16.38
CA HIS A 31 -8.21 8.55 16.10
C HIS A 31 -9.35 8.05 16.99
N ASP A 32 -9.06 7.19 17.98
CA ASP A 32 -10.04 6.58 18.89
C ASP A 32 -11.24 5.94 18.15
N LEU A 33 -10.95 5.23 17.05
CA LEU A 33 -12.00 4.73 16.15
C LEU A 33 -12.80 3.59 16.80
N ALA A 34 -14.12 3.70 16.71
CA ALA A 34 -15.03 2.59 16.98
C ALA A 34 -14.86 1.47 15.93
N ALA A 35 -15.44 0.30 16.18
CA ALA A 35 -15.25 -0.88 15.33
C ALA A 35 -15.80 -0.66 13.90
N ASP A 36 -16.95 -0.02 13.79
CA ASP A 36 -17.59 0.36 12.53
C ASP A 36 -16.80 1.44 11.78
N GLU A 37 -16.33 2.47 12.49
CA GLU A 37 -15.48 3.51 11.89
C GLU A 37 -14.13 2.96 11.41
N LEU A 38 -13.60 1.96 12.11
CA LEU A 38 -12.38 1.26 11.70
C LEU A 38 -12.63 0.41 10.45
N ASP A 39 -13.77 -0.27 10.36
CA ASP A 39 -14.14 -1.03 9.16
C ASP A 39 -14.35 -0.09 7.96
N ASP A 40 -14.97 1.07 8.16
CA ASP A 40 -15.10 2.11 7.13
C ASP A 40 -13.73 2.63 6.69
N ALA A 41 -12.81 2.90 7.63
CA ALA A 41 -11.44 3.30 7.30
C ALA A 41 -10.66 2.22 6.52
N ILE A 42 -10.93 0.95 6.79
CA ILE A 42 -10.37 -0.17 6.03
C ILE A 42 -10.93 -0.19 4.61
N ASN A 43 -12.24 -0.06 4.47
CA ASN A 43 -12.95 -0.09 3.18
C ASN A 43 -12.59 1.11 2.30
N ASP A 44 -12.36 2.28 2.91
CA ASP A 44 -11.92 3.50 2.23
C ASP A 44 -10.47 3.44 1.72
N GLY A 45 -9.71 2.42 2.12
CA GLY A 45 -8.29 2.29 1.79
C GLY A 45 -7.35 3.08 2.73
N ARG A 46 -7.86 3.72 3.79
CA ARG A 46 -7.04 4.48 4.76
C ARG A 46 -6.04 3.58 5.48
N LEU A 47 -6.43 2.34 5.80
CA LEU A 47 -5.49 1.37 6.36
C LEU A 47 -4.34 1.06 5.38
N VAL A 48 -4.62 0.98 4.09
CA VAL A 48 -3.56 0.75 3.08
C VAL A 48 -2.63 1.94 3.01
N LEU A 49 -3.17 3.16 2.99
CA LEU A 49 -2.39 4.38 3.00
C LEU A 49 -1.45 4.45 4.22
N GLU A 50 -2.00 4.20 5.41
CA GLU A 50 -1.22 4.12 6.65
C GLU A 50 -0.11 3.06 6.56
N THR A 51 -0.46 1.89 6.01
CA THR A 51 0.48 0.76 5.81
C THR A 51 1.60 1.12 4.85
N VAL A 52 1.30 1.79 3.72
CA VAL A 52 2.32 2.23 2.76
C VAL A 52 3.28 3.20 3.43
N CYS A 53 2.78 4.14 4.22
CA CYS A 53 3.62 5.13 4.91
C CYS A 53 4.58 4.45 5.90
N LEU A 54 4.06 3.56 6.75
CA LEU A 54 4.89 2.77 7.67
C LEU A 54 5.89 1.88 6.91
N PHE A 55 5.46 1.19 5.85
CA PHE A 55 6.30 0.27 5.11
C PHE A 55 7.43 0.99 4.37
N VAL A 56 7.14 2.16 3.79
CA VAL A 56 8.15 3.05 3.19
C VAL A 56 9.16 3.48 4.25
N HIS A 57 8.68 3.93 5.42
CA HIS A 57 9.51 4.39 6.52
C HIS A 57 10.45 3.29 7.03
N ALA A 58 9.87 2.18 7.50
CA ALA A 58 10.60 1.14 8.22
C ALA A 58 11.44 0.24 7.29
N CYS A 59 10.95 -0.04 6.07
CA CYS A 59 11.57 -1.07 5.23
C CYS A 59 12.24 -0.51 3.97
N ILE A 60 11.71 0.56 3.36
CA ILE A 60 12.22 1.03 2.06
C ILE A 60 13.34 2.07 2.24
N ARG A 61 13.16 3.07 3.12
CA ARG A 61 14.21 4.07 3.40
C ARG A 61 15.50 3.44 3.91
N HIS A 62 15.38 2.38 4.70
CA HIS A 62 16.52 1.64 5.24
C HIS A 62 17.06 0.55 4.30
N ASN A 63 16.61 0.51 3.04
CA ASN A 63 17.01 -0.48 2.03
C ASN A 63 16.82 -1.95 2.45
N GLN A 64 15.90 -2.23 3.39
CA GLN A 64 15.58 -3.60 3.81
C GLN A 64 14.95 -4.39 2.66
N TYR A 65 14.08 -3.74 1.87
CA TYR A 65 13.49 -4.32 0.67
C TYR A 65 13.66 -3.40 -0.55
N LYS A 66 13.77 -4.04 -1.73
CA LYS A 66 13.65 -3.37 -3.03
C LYS A 66 12.38 -3.81 -3.71
N LEU A 67 11.37 -2.94 -3.69
CA LEU A 67 10.07 -3.22 -4.26
C LEU A 67 10.10 -3.26 -5.79
N PRO A 68 9.42 -4.23 -6.42
CA PRO A 68 9.30 -4.29 -7.88
C PRO A 68 8.46 -3.12 -8.40
N LEU A 69 8.67 -2.73 -9.67
CA LEU A 69 7.90 -1.65 -10.30
C LEU A 69 6.38 -1.90 -10.26
N SER A 70 5.97 -3.18 -10.37
CA SER A 70 4.58 -3.60 -10.32
C SER A 70 3.89 -3.23 -9.01
N PHE A 71 4.63 -3.20 -7.90
CA PHE A 71 4.08 -2.79 -6.61
C PHE A 71 3.56 -1.36 -6.63
N TRP A 72 4.37 -0.42 -7.13
CA TRP A 72 3.97 0.99 -7.23
C TRP A 72 2.82 1.20 -8.21
N ARG A 73 2.79 0.42 -9.29
CA ARG A 73 1.69 0.44 -10.26
C ARG A 73 0.38 -0.03 -9.63
N VAL A 74 0.42 -1.10 -8.84
CA VAL A 74 -0.75 -1.60 -8.10
C VAL A 74 -1.23 -0.56 -7.09
N LEU A 75 -0.33 0.07 -6.32
CA LEU A 75 -0.71 1.14 -5.39
C LEU A 75 -1.49 2.27 -6.07
N HIS A 76 -1.01 2.71 -7.23
CA HIS A 76 -1.68 3.75 -8.00
C HIS A 76 -3.01 3.26 -8.60
N ALA A 77 -3.02 2.11 -9.28
CA ALA A 77 -4.17 1.64 -10.03
C ALA A 77 -5.35 1.19 -9.15
N GLU A 78 -5.05 0.55 -8.03
CA GLU A 78 -6.08 -0.11 -7.19
C GLU A 78 -6.49 0.75 -6.00
N TYR A 79 -5.59 1.61 -5.52
CA TYR A 79 -5.82 2.40 -4.31
C TYR A 79 -5.70 3.91 -4.54
N GLY A 80 -5.32 4.36 -5.75
CA GLY A 80 -5.09 5.79 -6.01
C GLY A 80 -3.91 6.37 -5.22
N ILE A 81 -3.00 5.53 -4.70
CA ILE A 81 -1.89 5.96 -3.84
C ILE A 81 -0.66 6.33 -4.68
N ILE A 82 -0.13 7.51 -4.43
CA ILE A 82 1.09 8.05 -5.03
C ILE A 82 2.15 8.23 -3.95
N VAL A 83 3.33 7.65 -4.18
CA VAL A 83 4.51 7.82 -3.33
C VAL A 83 5.50 8.72 -4.06
N TYR A 84 5.67 9.94 -3.55
CA TYR A 84 6.61 10.90 -4.14
C TYR A 84 8.06 10.55 -3.79
N PRO A 85 9.04 10.91 -4.63
CA PRO A 85 10.45 10.68 -4.34
C PRO A 85 10.93 11.28 -3.01
N THR A 86 10.27 12.36 -2.56
CA THR A 86 10.52 13.03 -1.28
C THR A 86 10.26 12.10 -0.09
N ALA A 87 9.30 11.17 -0.17
CA ALA A 87 9.04 10.17 0.87
C ALA A 87 10.24 9.25 1.18
N LEU A 88 11.17 9.13 0.22
CA LEU A 88 12.35 8.28 0.33
C LEU A 88 13.61 9.04 0.76
N LYS A 89 13.64 10.35 0.56
CA LYS A 89 14.86 11.17 0.65
C LYS A 89 14.80 12.20 1.76
N ASP A 90 13.64 12.81 1.94
CA ASP A 90 13.50 13.96 2.81
C ASP A 90 13.31 13.50 4.26
N ASP A 91 13.66 14.39 5.19
CA ASP A 91 13.36 14.17 6.60
C ASP A 91 11.86 14.35 6.81
N ILE A 92 11.23 13.32 7.36
CA ILE A 92 9.79 13.31 7.60
C ILE A 92 9.58 13.98 8.94
N ASN A 93 9.08 15.22 8.89
CA ASN A 93 8.94 16.06 10.06
C ASN A 93 7.65 15.75 10.80
N ILE A 94 7.76 15.00 11.89
CA ILE A 94 6.66 14.84 12.85
C ILE A 94 6.67 16.09 13.72
N GLN A 95 5.82 17.07 13.42
CA GLN A 95 5.73 18.28 14.23
C GLN A 95 5.14 17.96 15.62
N GLY A 96 5.92 18.20 16.67
CA GLY A 96 5.43 18.34 18.05
C GLY A 96 5.98 17.33 19.05
N ILE A 97 6.47 17.82 20.18
CA ILE A 97 6.70 17.02 21.39
C ILE A 97 5.31 16.67 21.95
N ASN A 98 5.01 15.37 22.12
CA ASN A 98 3.74 14.81 22.66
C ASN A 98 2.51 14.77 21.74
N VAL A 99 2.64 14.85 20.41
CA VAL A 99 1.50 14.57 19.50
C VAL A 99 1.66 13.17 18.93
N ASP A 100 0.74 12.26 19.27
CA ASP A 100 0.69 10.95 18.64
C ASP A 100 -0.06 11.07 17.30
N VAL A 101 0.70 11.08 16.20
CA VAL A 101 0.16 11.18 14.84
C VAL A 101 0.24 9.85 14.12
N THR A 102 -0.66 9.62 13.17
CA THR A 102 -0.58 8.53 12.21
C THR A 102 0.62 8.70 11.27
N PHE A 103 1.05 7.61 10.62
CA PHE A 103 2.07 7.71 9.57
C PHE A 103 1.55 8.47 8.36
N THR A 104 0.27 8.39 8.07
CA THR A 104 -0.38 9.16 7.00
C THR A 104 -0.25 10.66 7.25
N GLU A 105 -0.52 11.12 8.47
CA GLU A 105 -0.32 12.53 8.85
C GLU A 105 1.16 12.94 8.82
N ALA A 106 2.06 12.06 9.28
CA ALA A 106 3.50 12.32 9.22
C ALA A 106 4.03 12.44 7.78
N TYR A 107 3.47 11.65 6.86
CA TYR A 107 3.86 11.59 5.45
C TYR A 107 3.00 12.47 4.54
N ASP A 108 2.22 13.39 5.09
CA ASP A 108 1.41 14.30 4.28
C ASP A 108 2.28 15.07 3.27
N GLY A 109 1.77 15.19 2.04
CA GLY A 109 2.53 15.74 0.89
C GLY A 109 3.66 14.85 0.34
N HIS A 110 4.02 13.76 1.02
CA HIS A 110 5.04 12.79 0.57
C HIS A 110 4.41 11.50 0.04
N ILE A 111 3.32 11.05 0.65
CA ILE A 111 2.51 9.92 0.20
C ILE A 111 1.05 10.36 0.26
N MET A 112 0.35 10.29 -0.86
CA MET A 112 -1.02 10.79 -0.97
C MET A 112 -1.93 9.77 -1.63
N MET A 113 -3.22 9.81 -1.30
CA MET A 113 -4.27 8.99 -1.91
C MET A 113 -5.28 9.90 -2.61
N TYR A 114 -5.52 9.66 -3.91
CA TYR A 114 -6.43 10.46 -4.73
C TYR A 114 -7.77 9.78 -4.91
N GLY A 115 -8.78 10.30 -4.20
CA GLY A 115 -10.09 9.66 -4.10
C GLY A 115 -9.98 8.37 -3.29
N GLY A 116 -10.83 8.18 -2.28
CA GLY A 116 -10.94 6.86 -1.64
C GLY A 116 -11.24 5.78 -2.68
N ALA A 117 -11.12 4.51 -2.34
CA ALA A 117 -11.49 3.41 -3.24
C ALA A 117 -13.01 3.44 -3.53
N HIS A 118 -13.46 4.32 -4.44
CA HIS A 118 -14.86 4.48 -4.78
C HIS A 118 -15.32 3.22 -5.51
N GLY A 119 -16.00 2.32 -4.79
CA GLY A 119 -16.67 1.15 -5.36
C GLY A 119 -16.04 -0.20 -5.08
N ILE A 120 -14.90 -0.29 -4.39
CA ILE A 120 -14.31 -1.59 -4.01
C ILE A 120 -14.80 -1.97 -2.61
N LYS A 121 -15.91 -2.72 -2.53
CA LYS A 121 -16.49 -3.24 -1.28
C LYS A 121 -15.83 -4.55 -0.83
N TYR A 122 -14.51 -4.59 -0.69
CA TYR A 122 -13.80 -5.74 -0.12
C TYR A 122 -12.58 -5.27 0.67
N PRO A 123 -12.18 -5.99 1.74
CA PRO A 123 -10.98 -5.63 2.47
C PRO A 123 -9.80 -5.54 1.50
N PRO A 124 -8.99 -4.47 1.58
CA PRO A 124 -7.95 -4.22 0.62
C PRO A 124 -6.94 -5.39 0.63
N ARG A 125 -6.74 -6.00 -0.55
CA ARG A 125 -5.75 -7.08 -0.72
C ARG A 125 -4.34 -6.54 -0.48
N CYS A 126 -3.40 -7.43 -0.21
CA CYS A 126 -1.99 -7.03 -0.21
C CYS A 126 -1.57 -6.72 -1.67
N PRO A 127 -0.85 -5.62 -1.95
CA PRO A 127 -0.37 -5.33 -3.31
C PRO A 127 0.47 -6.48 -3.90
N ILE A 128 1.17 -7.26 -3.07
CA ILE A 128 1.96 -8.42 -3.51
C ILE A 128 1.07 -9.57 -4.00
N GLU A 129 -0.13 -9.73 -3.44
CA GLU A 129 -1.10 -10.73 -3.91
C GLU A 129 -1.57 -10.38 -5.32
N LEU A 130 -1.88 -9.10 -5.56
CA LEU A 130 -2.32 -8.60 -6.87
C LEU A 130 -1.23 -8.74 -7.94
N ILE A 131 0.04 -8.55 -7.58
CA ILE A 131 1.18 -8.77 -8.50
C ILE A 131 1.27 -10.24 -8.93
N ARG A 132 0.80 -11.18 -8.10
CA ARG A 132 0.85 -12.63 -8.38
C ARG A 132 -0.34 -13.12 -9.19
N GLU A 133 -1.38 -12.30 -9.36
CA GLU A 133 -2.55 -12.71 -10.14
C GLU A 133 -2.14 -12.89 -11.62
N PRO A 134 -2.55 -14.01 -12.24
CA PRO A 134 -2.31 -14.20 -13.66
C PRO A 134 -3.05 -13.11 -14.45
N PRO A 135 -2.51 -12.64 -15.59
CA PRO A 135 -3.22 -11.69 -16.43
C PRO A 135 -4.60 -12.25 -16.82
N PRO A 136 -5.63 -11.41 -16.94
CA PRO A 136 -6.96 -11.85 -17.32
C PRO A 136 -6.89 -12.62 -18.64
N ALA A 137 -7.48 -13.82 -18.66
CA ALA A 137 -7.61 -14.61 -19.87
C ALA A 137 -8.69 -13.95 -20.74
N TYR A 138 -8.29 -13.20 -21.75
CA TYR A 138 -9.23 -12.71 -22.76
C TYR A 138 -9.77 -13.90 -23.55
N GLU A 139 -11.09 -14.03 -23.62
CA GLU A 139 -11.73 -15.04 -24.48
C GLU A 139 -11.20 -14.87 -25.91
N LYS A 140 -10.67 -15.94 -26.48
CA LYS A 140 -10.30 -15.94 -27.90
C LYS A 140 -11.60 -15.95 -28.69
N GLU A 141 -11.78 -15.00 -29.62
CA GLU A 141 -12.93 -14.95 -30.52
C GLU A 141 -13.20 -16.36 -31.09
N PRO A 142 -14.44 -16.88 -31.03
CA PRO A 142 -14.75 -18.15 -31.65
C PRO A 142 -14.48 -18.04 -33.16
N PRO A 143 -13.94 -19.10 -33.79
CA PRO A 143 -13.61 -19.07 -35.21
C PRO A 143 -14.87 -18.74 -36.02
N LYS A 144 -14.77 -17.73 -36.89
CA LYS A 144 -15.81 -17.40 -37.86
C LYS A 144 -16.06 -18.65 -38.71
N ILE A 145 -17.24 -19.24 -38.58
CA ILE A 145 -17.71 -20.28 -39.49
C ILE A 145 -18.06 -19.56 -40.80
N GLU A 146 -17.19 -19.66 -41.80
CA GLU A 146 -17.51 -19.26 -43.16
C GLU A 146 -18.60 -20.22 -43.70
N SER A 147 -19.72 -19.65 -44.13
CA SER A 147 -20.83 -20.37 -44.79
C SER A 147 -20.62 -20.47 -46.30
#